data_AF-A0A1W9TRW0-F1
#
_entry.id   AF-A0A1W9TRW0-F1
#
_cell.length_a   1.000
_cell.length_b   1.000
_cell.length_c   1.000
_cell.angle_alpha   90.00
_cell.angle_beta   90.00
_cell.angle_gamma   90.00
#
_symmetry.space_group_name_H-M   'P 1'
#
loop_
_entity.id
_entity.type
_entity.pdbx_description
1 polymer ?
#
loop_
_entity_poly.entity_id
_entity_poly.type
_entity_poly.pdbx_seq_one_letter_code
_entity_poly.pdbx_strand_id
1 'polypeptide(L)'
;MNDKQITTLSNELGFKEIQINVVGNLLEQGATIPFIARYRKETTGGLDEIAITSIRDRLKYLEELDSRRETILNSLEKHGHLTDELMFRVLAPGLQKILCNTGMKTEHLLPEMI
;
A
#
# COMPACT_ATOMS: atom_id res chain seq x y z
N MET A 1 10.49 -0.89 -2.67
CA MET A 1 9.12 -1.45 -2.85
C MET A 1 8.84 -2.66 -1.95
N ASN A 2 7.63 -2.79 -1.39
CA ASN A 2 7.21 -3.97 -0.61
C ASN A 2 6.45 -4.99 -1.48
N ASP A 3 6.73 -6.28 -1.33
CA ASP A 3 6.05 -7.36 -2.08
C ASP A 3 4.53 -7.37 -1.89
N LYS A 4 4.07 -7.12 -0.66
CA LYS A 4 2.63 -7.05 -0.34
C LYS A 4 1.89 -5.95 -1.12
N GLN A 5 2.55 -4.82 -1.38
CA GLN A 5 1.98 -3.73 -2.16
C GLN A 5 1.82 -4.15 -3.62
N ILE A 6 2.82 -4.84 -4.18
CA ILE A 6 2.81 -5.34 -5.57
C ILE A 6 1.64 -6.30 -5.79
N THR A 7 1.47 -7.29 -4.91
CA THR A 7 0.36 -8.25 -5.01
C THR A 7 -1.00 -7.55 -4.86
N THR A 8 -1.10 -6.54 -3.99
CA THR A 8 -2.32 -5.74 -3.82
C THR A 8 -2.66 -4.98 -5.10
N LEU A 9 -1.69 -4.25 -5.67
CA LEU A 9 -1.87 -3.53 -6.93
C LEU A 9 -2.21 -4.46 -8.10
N SER A 10 -1.61 -5.65 -8.14
CA SER A 10 -1.88 -6.63 -9.19
C SER A 10 -3.34 -7.07 -9.17
N ASN A 11 -3.88 -7.34 -7.97
CA ASN A 11 -5.28 -7.70 -7.80
C ASN A 11 -6.24 -6.53 -8.07
N GLU A 12 -5.87 -5.29 -7.68
CA GLU A 12 -6.74 -4.12 -7.83
C GLU A 12 -6.78 -3.56 -9.25
N LEU A 13 -5.63 -3.50 -9.93
CA LEU A 13 -5.49 -2.90 -11.26
C LEU A 13 -5.52 -3.94 -12.39
N GLY A 14 -5.39 -5.23 -12.08
CA GLY A 14 -5.36 -6.30 -13.07
C GLY A 14 -4.07 -6.39 -13.88
N PHE A 15 -3.01 -5.69 -13.48
CA PHE A 15 -1.69 -5.79 -14.11
C PHE A 15 -0.86 -6.91 -13.52
N LYS A 16 0.08 -7.45 -14.29
CA LYS A 16 1.00 -8.47 -13.78
C LYS A 16 1.95 -7.86 -12.75
N GLU A 17 2.27 -8.60 -11.70
CA GLU A 17 3.22 -8.17 -10.66
C GLU A 17 4.56 -7.72 -11.26
N ILE A 18 5.06 -8.43 -12.28
CA ILE A 18 6.28 -8.09 -13.01
C ILE A 18 6.18 -6.69 -13.63
N GLN A 19 5.04 -6.32 -14.21
CA GLN A 19 4.86 -5.01 -14.84
C GLN A 19 4.84 -3.90 -13.79
N ILE A 20 4.16 -4.13 -12.66
CA ILE A 20 4.12 -3.20 -11.53
C ILE A 20 5.53 -3.02 -10.95
N ASN A 21 6.28 -4.11 -10.79
CA ASN A 21 7.66 -4.09 -10.29
C ASN A 21 8.59 -3.29 -11.22
N VAL A 22 8.53 -3.54 -12.53
CA VAL A 22 9.31 -2.78 -13.52
C VAL A 22 8.96 -1.29 -13.49
N VAL A 23 7.66 -0.94 -13.51
CA VAL A 23 7.23 0.45 -13.46
C VAL A 23 7.70 1.12 -12.18
N GLY A 24 7.52 0.47 -11.04
CA GLY A 24 7.96 0.99 -9.74
C GLY A 24 9.47 1.21 -9.68
N ASN A 25 10.29 0.24 -10.14
CA ASN A 25 11.75 0.42 -10.23
C ASN A 25 12.15 1.60 -11.11
N LEU A 26 11.46 1.82 -12.23
CA LEU A 26 11.74 2.95 -13.11
C LEU A 26 11.39 4.28 -12.43
N LEU A 27 10.27 4.32 -11.68
CA LEU A 27 9.88 5.49 -10.90
C LEU A 27 10.87 5.77 -9.76
N GLU A 28 11.36 4.74 -9.06
CA GLU A 28 12.40 4.88 -8.03
C GLU A 28 13.73 5.39 -8.59
N GLN A 29 14.06 5.04 -9.84
CA GLN A 29 15.21 5.59 -10.57
C GLN A 29 15.01 7.04 -11.06
N GLY A 30 13.86 7.66 -10.76
CA GLY A 30 13.54 9.03 -11.15
C GLY A 30 13.04 9.17 -12.59
N ALA A 31 12.67 8.08 -13.25
CA ALA A 31 12.07 8.16 -14.58
C ALA A 31 10.66 8.80 -14.50
N THR A 32 10.36 9.70 -15.44
CA THR A 32 9.05 10.34 -15.51
C THR A 32 8.05 9.48 -16.27
N ILE A 33 6.76 9.60 -15.96
CA ILE A 33 5.69 8.87 -16.67
C ILE A 33 5.77 9.02 -18.20
N PRO A 34 5.85 10.23 -18.79
CA PRO A 34 5.91 10.37 -20.25
C PRO A 34 7.17 9.71 -20.83
N PHE A 35 8.28 9.68 -20.07
CA PHE A 35 9.48 8.97 -20.49
C PHE A 35 9.27 7.45 -20.51
N ILE A 36 8.68 6.88 -19.45
CA ILE A 36 8.41 5.44 -19.35
C ILE A 36 7.43 5.02 -20.46
N ALA A 37 6.33 5.76 -20.64
CA ALA A 37 5.30 5.47 -21.63
C ALA A 37 5.83 5.50 -23.08
N ARG A 38 6.77 6.42 -23.36
CA ARG A 38 7.30 6.63 -24.72
C ARG A 38 8.52 5.78 -25.04
N TYR A 39 9.42 5.56 -24.08
CA TYR A 39 10.73 4.94 -24.33
C TYR A 39 10.96 3.61 -23.62
N ARG A 40 10.06 3.19 -22.72
CA ARG A 40 10.17 1.92 -21.97
C ARG A 40 8.95 1.02 -22.11
N LYS A 41 8.18 1.20 -23.18
CA LYS A 41 6.94 0.46 -23.46
C LYS A 41 7.18 -1.05 -23.58
N GLU A 42 8.28 -1.46 -24.20
CA GLU A 42 8.68 -2.86 -24.32
C GLU A 42 9.08 -3.47 -22.96
N THR A 43 9.76 -2.71 -22.11
CA THR A 43 10.17 -3.16 -20.77
C THR A 43 8.99 -3.31 -19.82
N THR A 44 7.99 -2.43 -19.92
CA THR A 44 6.76 -2.48 -19.08
C THR A 44 5.72 -3.49 -19.59
N GLY A 45 6.00 -4.21 -20.69
CA GLY A 45 5.05 -5.15 -21.29
C GLY A 45 3.87 -4.47 -21.99
N GLY A 46 4.08 -3.26 -22.52
CA GLY A 46 3.13 -2.55 -23.36
C GLY A 46 2.24 -1.53 -22.64
N LEU A 47 2.50 -1.23 -21.36
CA LEU A 47 1.69 -0.28 -20.60
C LEU A 47 1.72 1.13 -21.21
N ASP A 48 0.55 1.75 -21.26
CA ASP A 48 0.37 3.13 -21.68
C ASP A 48 0.50 4.13 -20.51
N GLU A 49 0.48 5.41 -20.84
CA GLU A 49 0.65 6.51 -19.89
C GLU A 49 -0.40 6.49 -18.76
N ILE A 50 -1.65 6.14 -19.07
CA ILE A 50 -2.74 6.10 -18.09
C ILE A 50 -2.48 4.96 -17.11
N ALA A 51 -2.13 3.77 -17.61
CA ALA A 51 -1.80 2.62 -16.78
C ALA A 51 -0.62 2.89 -15.84
N ILE A 52 0.47 3.49 -16.36
CA ILE A 52 1.65 3.86 -15.56
C ILE A 52 1.27 4.89 -14.49
N THR A 53 0.41 5.86 -14.83
CA THR A 53 -0.10 6.86 -13.89
C THR A 53 -0.88 6.20 -12.76
N SER A 54 -1.79 5.28 -13.07
CA SER A 54 -2.58 4.56 -12.07
C SER A 54 -1.70 3.73 -11.12
N ILE A 55 -0.67 3.06 -11.65
CA ILE A 55 0.30 2.30 -10.84
C ILE A 55 1.05 3.24 -9.89
N ARG A 56 1.60 4.36 -10.40
CA ARG A 56 2.30 5.37 -9.59
C ARG A 56 1.43 5.88 -8.45
N ASP A 57 0.22 6.33 -8.77
CA ASP A 57 -0.68 6.94 -7.79
C ASP A 57 -1.09 5.94 -6.71
N ARG A 58 -1.32 4.69 -7.10
CA ARG A 58 -1.67 3.65 -6.14
C ARG A 58 -0.50 3.23 -5.27
N LEU A 59 0.70 3.09 -5.83
CA LEU A 59 1.93 2.85 -5.07
C LEU A 59 2.14 3.95 -4.02
N LYS A 60 2.10 5.21 -4.46
CA LYS A 60 2.29 6.35 -3.57
C LYS A 60 1.27 6.39 -2.43
N TYR A 61 0.01 6.10 -2.73
CA TYR A 61 -1.03 6.02 -1.71
C TYR A 61 -0.75 4.93 -0.67
N LEU A 62 -0.30 3.75 -1.10
CA LEU A 62 0.03 2.67 -0.18
C LEU A 62 1.25 3.02 0.69
N GLU A 63 2.29 3.64 0.10
CA GLU A 63 3.46 4.12 0.85
C GLU A 63 3.09 5.18 1.88
N GLU A 64 2.24 6.15 1.53
CA GLU A 64 1.74 7.15 2.48
C GLU A 64 0.95 6.51 3.62
N LEU A 65 0.13 5.49 3.32
CA LEU A 65 -0.58 4.74 4.35
C LEU A 65 0.38 3.98 5.28
N ASP A 66 1.39 3.31 4.73
CA ASP A 66 2.37 2.56 5.52
C ASP A 66 3.22 3.50 6.38
N SER A 67 3.66 4.64 5.84
CA SER A 67 4.37 5.67 6.61
C SER A 67 3.53 6.24 7.76
N ARG A 68 2.23 6.47 7.54
CA ARG A 68 1.31 6.89 8.61
C ARG A 68 1.16 5.83 9.68
N ARG A 69 1.03 4.55 9.30
CA ARG A 69 0.98 3.43 10.26
C ARG A 69 2.25 3.36 11.10
N GLU A 70 3.41 3.46 10.46
CA GLU A 70 4.71 3.45 11.14
C GLU A 70 4.84 4.63 12.12
N THR A 71 4.40 5.82 11.72
CA THR A 71 4.39 7.00 12.61
C THR A 71 3.51 6.78 13.84
N ILE A 72 2.32 6.20 13.66
CA ILE A 72 1.41 5.88 14.77
C ILE A 72 2.03 4.84 15.69
N LEU A 73 2.60 3.76 15.15
CA LEU A 73 3.29 2.73 15.93
C LEU A 73 4.46 3.31 16.74
N ASN A 74 5.31 4.11 16.10
CA ASN A 74 6.43 4.80 16.76
C ASN A 74 5.96 5.74 17.88
N SER A 75 4.84 6.44 17.69
CA SER A 75 4.24 7.28 18.74
C SER A 75 3.75 6.44 19.92
N LEU A 76 3.04 5.34 19.65
CA LEU A 76 2.53 4.43 20.68
C LEU A 76 3.63 3.73 21.47
N GLU A 77 4.72 3.33 20.80
CA GLU A 77 5.90 2.76 21.44
C GLU A 77 6.57 3.77 22.37
N LYS A 78 6.79 5.01 21.89
CA LYS A 78 7.39 6.08 22.70
C LYS A 78 6.59 6.43 23.96
N HIS A 79 5.27 6.27 23.92
CA HIS A 79 4.41 6.51 25.08
C HIS A 79 4.20 5.25 25.95
N GLY A 80 4.82 4.11 25.62
CA GLY A 80 4.70 2.86 26.39
C GLY A 80 3.29 2.23 26.34
N HIS A 81 2.46 2.64 25.38
CA HIS A 81 1.10 2.13 25.19
C HIS A 81 1.01 1.06 24.09
N LEU A 82 2.16 0.61 23.58
CA LEU A 82 2.21 -0.46 22.58
C LEU A 82 1.92 -1.81 23.25
N THR A 83 0.63 -2.13 23.37
CA THR A 83 0.18 -3.49 23.68
C THR A 83 0.05 -4.30 22.38
N ASP A 84 0.31 -5.61 22.42
CA ASP A 84 0.20 -6.51 21.26
C ASP A 84 -1.17 -6.40 20.55
N GLU A 85 -2.23 -6.17 21.32
CA GLU A 85 -3.59 -5.93 20.81
C GLU A 85 -3.67 -4.66 19.94
N LEU A 86 -3.01 -3.58 20.36
CA LEU A 86 -3.01 -2.31 19.63
C LEU A 86 -2.14 -2.40 18.38
N MET A 87 -1.01 -3.11 18.47
CA MET A 87 -0.15 -3.40 17.31
C MET A 87 -0.92 -4.18 16.25
N PHE A 88 -1.67 -5.22 16.65
CA PHE A 88 -2.50 -6.00 15.74
C PHE A 88 -3.60 -5.15 15.08
N ARG A 89 -4.24 -4.26 15.84
CA ARG A 89 -5.28 -3.34 15.33
C ARG A 89 -4.74 -2.29 14.36
N VAL A 90 -3.50 -1.84 14.52
CA VAL A 90 -2.85 -0.89 13.60
C VAL A 90 -2.35 -1.57 12.33
N LEU A 91 -1.89 -2.81 12.43
CA LEU A 91 -1.44 -3.64 11.30
C LEU A 91 -2.62 -4.20 10.48
N ALA A 92 -3.82 -4.28 11.07
CA ALA A 92 -5.02 -4.69 10.36
C ALA A 92 -5.37 -3.71 9.21
N PRO A 93 -5.61 -4.20 7.98
CA PRO A 93 -6.03 -3.38 6.86
C PRO A 93 -7.46 -2.87 7.10
N GLY A 94 -7.62 -1.73 7.78
CA GLY A 94 -8.95 -1.19 8.08
C GLY A 94 -9.05 0.14 8.81
N LEU A 95 -7.93 0.80 9.14
CA LEU A 95 -7.96 2.01 9.98
C LEU A 95 -8.69 3.21 9.35
N GLN A 96 -8.94 3.18 8.04
CA GLN A 96 -9.78 4.20 7.38
C GLN A 96 -11.26 4.08 7.76
N LYS A 97 -11.73 2.93 8.26
CA LYS A 97 -13.13 2.70 8.67
C LYS A 97 -13.39 3.07 10.14
N ILE A 98 -12.35 3.23 10.95
CA ILE A 98 -12.49 3.42 12.41
C ILE A 98 -12.71 4.88 12.80
N LEU A 99 -12.26 5.85 11.99
CA LEU A 99 -12.46 7.28 12.31
C LEU A 99 -13.83 7.85 11.85
N CYS A 100 -14.61 7.12 11.05
CA CYS A 100 -15.91 7.61 10.58
C CYS A 100 -17.12 7.06 11.36
N ASN A 101 -16.92 6.15 12.32
CA ASN A 101 -18.06 5.55 13.01
C ASN A 101 -17.72 5.14 14.45
N THR A 102 -17.34 6.10 15.29
CA THR A 102 -17.43 5.90 16.75
C THR A 102 -18.89 6.10 17.18
N GLY A 103 -19.71 5.17 16.72
CA GLY A 103 -21.06 4.90 17.18
C GLY A 103 -21.21 3.38 17.15
N MET A 104 -21.11 2.79 18.34
CA MET A 104 -21.53 1.42 18.71
C MET A 104 -20.47 0.31 18.72
N LYS A 105 -20.10 -0.04 19.98
CA LYS A 105 -19.89 -1.37 20.57
C LYS A 105 -19.06 -2.38 19.76
N THR A 106 -17.80 -2.49 20.13
CA THR A 106 -16.95 -3.65 19.80
C THR A 106 -17.29 -4.81 20.73
N GLU A 107 -18.19 -5.67 20.28
CA GLU A 107 -18.34 -7.02 20.82
C GLU A 107 -18.06 -8.00 19.68
N HIS A 108 -17.14 -8.93 19.94
CA HIS A 108 -16.82 -10.11 19.13
C HIS A 108 -16.17 -9.87 17.75
N LEU A 109 -14.86 -10.13 17.68
CA LEU A 109 -14.31 -11.06 16.70
C LEU A 109 -12.88 -11.46 17.09
N LEU A 110 -12.75 -12.53 17.89
CA LEU A 110 -11.57 -13.40 17.87
C LEU A 110 -11.94 -14.60 17.00
N PRO A 111 -11.24 -14.87 15.89
CA PRO A 111 -11.11 -16.23 15.39
C PRO A 111 -9.87 -16.85 16.04
N GLU A 112 -10.10 -17.97 16.72
CA GLU A 112 -9.07 -18.78 17.38
C GLU A 112 -7.98 -19.22 16.40
N MET A 113 -6.75 -19.24 16.92
CA MET A 113 -5.67 -20.04 16.38
C MET A 113 -6.06 -21.52 16.43
N ILE A 114 -6.02 -22.22 15.29
CA ILE A 114 -5.51 -23.59 15.05
C ILE A 114 -5.35 -23.76 13.54
#